data_AF-A0A1I5YN49-F1
#
_entry.id   AF-A0A1I5YN49-F1
#
_cell.length_a   1.000
_cell.length_b   1.000
_cell.length_c   1.000
_cell.angle_alpha   90.00
_cell.angle_beta   90.00
_cell.angle_gamma   90.00
#
_symmetry.space_group_name_H-M   'P 1'
#
loop_
_entity.id
_entity.type
_entity.pdbx_description
1 polymer ?
#
loop_
_entity_poly.entity_id
_entity_poly.type
_entity_poly.pdbx_seq_one_letter_code
_entity_poly.pdbx_strand_id
1 'polypeptide(L)'
;MNIVVLERNSVGTDIDVNYEDLGTVTYYENTVTEEEVAARVMDADIIIGNKAPLNEASLKNASRVKLITVFATGYDNVDLAYCTKRGILVENIVNYSTAMVAQHTFTLALSLYEKLPHYDHYVKSGAYASQSRFSNFDIPFHEFDGKTWGIIGMGNIGKRVAQIASAFGANVIFYSVTGKSTVTEYPQVDFDTLLKESDILSLHCPLSDLTRNLIDYAALCKMKNSALLINVARGPIVNNHDLARALQEGILQGAGLDVLEKEPITTDNPLSAIKDSNKLIITPHLAWASVEARIRCVEEVRENIKAFLKGEERNVVNPRTPASSSFFANTACKYYPCHEGIREMNCLFCYCPMYRFEHCLGSPNYIERNGKRIKDCTHCTYPHEASHYDAIMNKLRENLSY
;
A
#
# COMPACT_ATOMS: atom_id res chain seq x y z
N MET A 1 -28.68 -7.09 -1.62
CA MET A 1 -27.24 -6.88 -1.82
C MET A 1 -26.54 -8.11 -1.31
N ASN A 2 -25.82 -8.82 -2.16
CA ASN A 2 -25.10 -10.05 -1.84
C ASN A 2 -23.64 -9.70 -1.54
N ILE A 3 -23.18 -10.01 -0.32
CA ILE A 3 -21.81 -9.77 0.14
C ILE A 3 -21.12 -11.12 0.28
N VAL A 4 -19.95 -11.27 -0.33
CA VAL A 4 -19.14 -12.50 -0.22
C VAL A 4 -17.84 -12.19 0.51
N VAL A 5 -17.62 -12.84 1.64
CA VAL A 5 -16.36 -12.80 2.39
C VAL A 5 -15.54 -14.03 2.04
N LEU A 6 -14.48 -13.85 1.25
CA LEU A 6 -13.69 -14.96 0.71
C LEU A 6 -12.75 -15.60 1.76
N GLU A 7 -12.28 -14.82 2.72
CA GLU A 7 -11.23 -15.25 3.64
C GLU A 7 -11.54 -14.77 5.07
N ARG A 8 -12.66 -15.24 5.63
CA ARG A 8 -13.11 -14.85 6.97
C ARG A 8 -12.06 -15.16 8.05
N ASN A 9 -11.34 -16.27 7.95
CA ASN A 9 -10.36 -16.64 8.96
C ASN A 9 -9.07 -15.81 8.87
N SER A 10 -8.89 -15.01 7.81
CA SER A 10 -7.71 -14.14 7.65
C SER A 10 -7.62 -13.04 8.70
N VAL A 11 -8.73 -12.68 9.37
CA VAL A 11 -8.77 -11.77 10.53
C VAL A 11 -8.86 -12.51 11.87
N GLY A 12 -8.63 -13.83 11.88
CA GLY A 12 -8.67 -14.71 13.05
C GLY A 12 -10.08 -15.16 13.45
N THR A 13 -10.19 -16.33 14.08
CA THR A 13 -11.47 -16.94 14.48
C THR A 13 -12.04 -16.36 15.78
N ASP A 14 -11.24 -15.55 16.50
CA ASP A 14 -11.53 -14.90 17.77
C ASP A 14 -12.13 -13.49 17.63
N ILE A 15 -12.16 -12.93 16.43
CA ILE A 15 -12.76 -11.60 16.16
C ILE A 15 -14.19 -11.78 15.67
N ASP A 16 -15.13 -10.98 16.16
CA ASP A 16 -16.48 -10.95 15.62
C ASP A 16 -16.49 -10.27 14.24
N VAL A 17 -17.09 -10.93 13.25
CA VAL A 17 -17.24 -10.41 11.88
C VAL A 17 -18.66 -10.69 11.46
N ASN A 18 -19.44 -9.63 11.42
CA ASN A 18 -20.85 -9.65 11.07
C ASN A 18 -21.14 -8.47 10.15
N TYR A 19 -21.69 -8.71 8.97
CA TYR A 19 -22.10 -7.69 8.00
C TYR A 19 -23.55 -7.88 7.56
N GLU A 20 -24.33 -8.67 8.31
CA GLU A 20 -25.71 -9.04 8.02
C GLU A 20 -26.65 -7.83 8.07
N ASP A 21 -26.25 -6.77 8.78
CA ASP A 21 -26.92 -5.46 8.78
C ASP A 21 -26.75 -4.70 7.45
N LEU A 22 -25.78 -5.08 6.60
CA LEU A 22 -25.46 -4.43 5.33
C LEU A 22 -25.98 -5.20 4.10
N GLY A 23 -26.39 -6.46 4.26
CA GLY A 23 -26.90 -7.29 3.18
C GLY A 23 -26.95 -8.78 3.50
N THR A 24 -27.22 -9.60 2.48
CA THR A 24 -27.14 -11.06 2.58
C THR A 24 -25.67 -11.47 2.44
N VAL A 25 -25.09 -12.05 3.49
CA VAL A 25 -23.65 -12.35 3.54
C VAL A 25 -23.40 -13.86 3.41
N THR A 26 -22.39 -14.23 2.63
CA THR A 26 -21.82 -15.58 2.60
C THR A 26 -20.36 -15.52 3.05
N TYR A 27 -20.01 -16.32 4.05
CA TYR A 27 -18.65 -16.40 4.59
C TYR A 27 -17.97 -17.69 4.15
N TYR A 28 -16.74 -17.56 3.65
CA TYR A 28 -15.82 -18.67 3.43
C TYR A 28 -14.65 -18.53 4.39
N GLU A 29 -14.27 -19.63 5.03
CA GLU A 29 -13.16 -19.66 5.99
C GLU A 29 -11.85 -19.17 5.36
N ASN A 30 -11.42 -19.86 4.29
CA ASN A 30 -10.24 -19.53 3.50
C ASN A 30 -10.56 -19.76 2.02
N THR A 31 -10.00 -18.94 1.13
CA THR A 31 -10.02 -19.11 -0.32
C THR A 31 -8.61 -19.02 -0.84
N VAL A 32 -8.14 -20.04 -1.56
CA VAL A 32 -6.72 -20.16 -1.91
C VAL A 32 -6.51 -20.13 -3.42
N THR A 33 -7.42 -20.70 -4.22
CA THR A 33 -7.23 -20.81 -5.67
C THR A 33 -8.12 -19.86 -6.47
N GLU A 34 -7.68 -19.55 -7.70
CA GLU A 34 -8.45 -18.72 -8.63
C GLU A 34 -9.80 -19.36 -8.98
N GLU A 35 -9.85 -20.69 -9.10
CA GLU A 35 -11.07 -21.44 -9.39
C GLU A 35 -12.07 -21.36 -8.24
N GLU A 36 -11.60 -21.44 -6.99
CA GLU A 36 -12.46 -21.25 -5.81
C GLU A 36 -13.03 -19.84 -5.79
N VAL A 37 -12.20 -18.81 -6.03
CA VAL A 37 -12.69 -17.43 -6.12
C VAL A 37 -13.78 -17.34 -7.19
N ALA A 38 -13.50 -17.81 -8.41
CA ALA A 38 -14.43 -17.72 -9.55
C ALA A 38 -15.79 -18.35 -9.26
N ALA A 39 -15.82 -19.48 -8.55
CA ALA A 39 -17.07 -20.14 -8.15
C ALA A 39 -17.82 -19.37 -7.05
N ARG A 40 -17.09 -18.78 -6.09
CA ARG A 40 -17.67 -18.12 -4.89
C ARG A 40 -18.21 -16.73 -5.16
N VAL A 41 -17.72 -16.03 -6.19
CA VAL A 41 -18.07 -14.62 -6.44
C VAL A 41 -19.14 -14.40 -7.51
N MET A 42 -19.66 -15.46 -8.14
CA MET A 42 -20.56 -15.35 -9.32
C MET A 42 -21.76 -14.42 -9.09
N ASP A 43 -22.41 -14.54 -7.93
CA ASP A 43 -23.62 -13.78 -7.56
C ASP A 43 -23.34 -12.63 -6.59
N ALA A 44 -22.07 -12.29 -6.36
CA ALA A 44 -21.66 -11.23 -5.44
C ALA A 44 -21.95 -9.83 -6.03
N ASP A 45 -22.52 -8.95 -5.21
CA ASP A 45 -22.55 -7.51 -5.49
C ASP A 45 -21.32 -6.82 -4.86
N ILE A 46 -20.88 -7.31 -3.69
CA ILE A 46 -19.69 -6.86 -2.94
C ILE A 46 -18.81 -8.06 -2.60
N ILE A 47 -17.51 -7.93 -2.82
CA ILE A 47 -16.51 -8.92 -2.39
C ILE A 47 -15.67 -8.32 -1.26
N ILE A 48 -15.51 -9.09 -0.18
CA ILE A 48 -14.54 -8.82 0.88
C ILE A 48 -13.43 -9.87 0.79
N GLY A 49 -12.21 -9.43 0.46
CA GLY A 49 -11.04 -10.30 0.31
C GLY A 49 -9.90 -9.94 1.26
N ASN A 50 -8.82 -10.71 1.22
CA ASN A 50 -7.55 -10.36 1.86
C ASN A 50 -6.36 -10.70 0.95
N LYS A 51 -6.18 -11.96 0.59
CA LYS A 51 -5.07 -12.46 -0.25
C LYS A 51 -5.53 -13.33 -1.42
N ALA A 52 -6.81 -13.68 -1.49
CA ALA A 52 -7.39 -14.38 -2.61
C ALA A 52 -7.15 -13.63 -3.93
N PRO A 53 -6.78 -14.32 -5.03
CA PRO A 53 -6.47 -13.68 -6.30
C PRO A 53 -7.73 -13.08 -6.95
N LEU A 54 -7.74 -11.77 -7.16
CA LEU A 54 -8.88 -11.01 -7.70
C LEU A 54 -8.46 -10.36 -9.03
N ASN A 55 -8.44 -11.18 -10.08
CA ASN A 55 -7.95 -10.82 -11.41
C ASN A 55 -8.97 -11.18 -12.50
N GLU A 56 -8.62 -10.99 -13.78
CA GLU A 56 -9.52 -11.32 -14.90
C GLU A 56 -10.03 -12.77 -14.84
N ALA A 57 -9.14 -13.73 -14.57
CA ALA A 57 -9.48 -15.15 -14.56
C ALA A 57 -10.52 -15.48 -13.47
N SER A 58 -10.36 -14.90 -12.28
CA SER A 58 -11.26 -15.14 -11.15
C SER A 58 -12.54 -14.31 -11.17
N LEU A 59 -12.53 -13.15 -11.81
CA LEU A 59 -13.67 -12.22 -11.80
C LEU A 59 -14.53 -12.23 -13.06
N LYS A 60 -14.08 -12.78 -14.20
CA LYS A 60 -14.78 -12.70 -15.51
C LYS A 60 -16.27 -13.07 -15.50
N ASN A 61 -16.68 -14.03 -14.67
CA ASN A 61 -18.08 -14.47 -14.60
C ASN A 61 -18.90 -13.74 -13.51
N ALA A 62 -18.26 -12.94 -12.67
CA ALA A 62 -18.87 -12.19 -11.58
C ALA A 62 -19.52 -10.91 -12.10
N SER A 63 -20.62 -11.04 -12.86
CA SER A 63 -21.22 -9.95 -13.64
C SER A 63 -21.81 -8.79 -12.81
N ARG A 64 -22.12 -9.05 -11.53
CA ARG A 64 -22.83 -8.13 -10.63
C ARG A 64 -21.94 -7.34 -9.68
N VAL A 65 -20.67 -7.70 -9.57
CA VAL A 65 -19.73 -7.10 -8.61
C VAL A 65 -19.58 -5.61 -8.91
N LYS A 66 -19.74 -4.79 -7.87
CA LYS A 66 -19.58 -3.32 -7.94
C LYS A 66 -18.47 -2.83 -7.03
N LEU A 67 -18.21 -3.55 -5.93
CA LEU A 67 -17.20 -3.21 -4.94
C LEU A 67 -16.38 -4.44 -4.57
N ILE A 68 -15.06 -4.24 -4.51
CA ILE A 68 -14.10 -5.11 -3.84
C ILE A 68 -13.50 -4.29 -2.70
N THR A 69 -13.63 -4.75 -1.46
CA THR A 69 -12.92 -4.18 -0.31
C THR A 69 -12.02 -5.25 0.30
N VAL A 70 -10.86 -4.87 0.83
CA VAL A 70 -9.89 -5.82 1.38
C VAL A 70 -9.60 -5.61 2.87
N PHE A 71 -9.40 -6.69 3.61
CA PHE A 71 -8.91 -6.72 5.00
C PHE A 71 -7.42 -6.33 5.13
N ALA A 72 -6.96 -5.38 4.33
CA ALA A 72 -5.55 -5.03 4.25
C ALA A 72 -5.32 -3.61 3.68
N THR A 73 -4.14 -3.06 3.99
CA THR A 73 -3.60 -1.91 3.26
C THR A 73 -3.07 -2.33 1.89
N GLY A 74 -2.44 -3.50 1.80
CA GLY A 74 -1.91 -4.05 0.57
C GLY A 74 -2.99 -4.74 -0.26
N TYR A 75 -2.97 -4.50 -1.56
CA TYR A 75 -3.92 -5.02 -2.56
C TYR A 75 -3.18 -5.63 -3.76
N ASP A 76 -1.96 -6.13 -3.53
CA ASP A 76 -1.09 -6.71 -4.57
C ASP A 76 -1.73 -7.89 -5.33
N ASN A 77 -2.73 -8.54 -4.70
CA ASN A 77 -3.53 -9.63 -5.25
C ASN A 77 -4.74 -9.18 -6.11
N VAL A 78 -4.96 -7.88 -6.28
CA VAL A 78 -6.10 -7.31 -7.02
C VAL A 78 -5.63 -6.66 -8.32
N ASP A 79 -6.17 -7.10 -9.46
CA ASP A 79 -5.92 -6.48 -10.76
C ASP A 79 -6.74 -5.19 -10.90
N LEU A 80 -6.12 -4.07 -10.51
CA LEU A 80 -6.76 -2.75 -10.57
C LEU A 80 -7.12 -2.32 -11.99
N ALA A 81 -6.33 -2.71 -12.99
CA ALA A 81 -6.58 -2.33 -14.39
C ALA A 81 -7.82 -3.05 -14.91
N TYR A 82 -7.95 -4.34 -14.62
CA TYR A 82 -9.13 -5.12 -14.96
C TYR A 82 -10.39 -4.63 -14.21
N CYS A 83 -10.28 -4.38 -12.90
CA CYS A 83 -11.40 -3.85 -12.10
C CYS A 83 -11.88 -2.50 -12.65
N THR A 84 -10.94 -1.60 -12.99
CA THR A 84 -11.23 -0.30 -13.61
C THR A 84 -11.96 -0.44 -14.95
N LYS A 85 -11.50 -1.34 -15.83
CA LYS A 85 -12.15 -1.60 -17.13
C LYS A 85 -13.59 -2.10 -16.97
N ARG A 86 -13.88 -2.81 -15.88
CA ARG A 86 -15.22 -3.31 -15.55
C ARG A 86 -16.08 -2.37 -14.71
N GLY A 87 -15.56 -1.21 -14.30
CA GLY A 87 -16.27 -0.28 -13.43
C GLY A 87 -16.46 -0.81 -12.00
N ILE A 88 -15.61 -1.74 -11.56
CA ILE A 88 -15.59 -2.26 -10.19
C ILE A 88 -14.73 -1.31 -9.36
N LEU A 89 -15.29 -0.77 -8.27
CA LEU A 89 -14.52 -0.01 -7.29
C LEU A 89 -13.69 -0.97 -6.44
N VAL A 90 -12.45 -0.59 -6.18
CA VAL A 90 -11.55 -1.32 -5.27
C VAL A 90 -11.19 -0.39 -4.12
N GLU A 91 -11.44 -0.84 -2.90
CA GLU A 91 -11.16 -0.12 -1.67
C GLU A 91 -10.21 -0.93 -0.79
N ASN A 92 -9.21 -0.26 -0.21
CA ASN A 92 -8.39 -0.87 0.83
C ASN A 92 -8.77 -0.31 2.21
N ILE A 93 -8.03 -0.69 3.24
CA ILE A 93 -8.11 -0.02 4.54
C ILE A 93 -6.74 0.54 4.90
N VAL A 94 -6.71 1.69 5.56
CA VAL A 94 -5.47 2.36 5.95
C VAL A 94 -5.44 2.55 7.47
N ASN A 95 -4.23 2.71 8.02
CA ASN A 95 -3.99 3.07 9.43
C ASN A 95 -4.38 2.07 10.53
N TYR A 96 -5.16 1.03 10.21
CA TYR A 96 -5.68 0.06 11.18
C TYR A 96 -4.60 -0.66 12.00
N SER A 97 -3.40 -0.86 11.44
CA SER A 97 -2.31 -1.63 12.05
C SER A 97 -1.09 -0.79 12.46
N THR A 98 -1.14 0.55 12.35
CA THR A 98 0.03 1.44 12.54
C THR A 98 0.78 1.20 13.86
N ALA A 99 0.04 1.10 14.96
CA ALA A 99 0.62 0.89 16.28
C ALA A 99 1.28 -0.49 16.42
N MET A 100 0.59 -1.54 15.97
CA MET A 100 1.09 -2.92 16.09
C MET A 100 2.30 -3.17 15.19
N VAL A 101 2.28 -2.69 13.94
CA VAL A 101 3.43 -2.88 13.03
C VAL A 101 4.66 -2.14 13.55
N ALA A 102 4.49 -0.92 14.09
CA ALA A 102 5.58 -0.21 14.75
C ALA A 102 6.09 -1.00 15.97
N GLN A 103 5.20 -1.49 16.83
CA GLN A 103 5.56 -2.33 17.98
C GLN A 103 6.34 -3.57 17.55
N HIS A 104 5.86 -4.30 16.53
CA HIS A 104 6.51 -5.52 16.04
C HIS A 104 7.89 -5.24 15.44
N THR A 105 8.09 -4.06 14.83
CA THR A 105 9.41 -3.60 14.37
C THR A 105 10.41 -3.58 15.52
N PHE A 106 10.04 -2.97 16.66
CA PHE A 106 10.89 -2.95 17.85
C PHE A 106 10.99 -4.31 18.53
N THR A 107 9.93 -5.13 18.51
CA THR A 107 9.99 -6.51 19.04
C THR A 107 11.05 -7.34 18.32
N LEU A 108 11.08 -7.31 16.98
CA LEU A 108 12.10 -7.99 16.19
C LEU A 108 13.50 -7.39 16.44
N ALA A 109 13.61 -6.05 16.43
CA ALA A 109 14.88 -5.37 16.67
C ALA A 109 15.45 -5.70 18.06
N LEU A 110 14.69 -5.50 19.14
CA LEU A 110 15.14 -5.75 20.52
C LEU A 110 15.50 -7.23 20.73
N SER A 111 14.70 -8.15 20.20
CA SER A 111 14.97 -9.60 20.34
C SER A 111 16.34 -9.98 19.76
N LEU A 112 16.67 -9.43 18.60
CA LEU A 112 17.96 -9.66 17.91
C LEU A 112 19.11 -8.88 18.54
N TYR A 113 18.87 -7.63 18.92
CA TYR A 113 19.91 -6.71 19.36
C TYR A 113 20.38 -7.05 20.78
N GLU A 114 19.46 -7.44 21.68
CA GLU A 114 19.73 -7.87 23.06
C GLU A 114 20.01 -9.37 23.20
N LYS A 115 19.97 -10.14 22.10
CA LYS A 115 20.19 -11.60 22.10
C LYS A 115 19.20 -12.35 23.01
N LEU A 116 17.95 -11.90 23.02
CA LEU A 116 16.91 -12.43 23.89
C LEU A 116 16.68 -13.94 23.71
N PRO A 117 16.63 -14.50 22.48
CA PRO A 117 16.48 -15.95 22.30
C PRO A 117 17.62 -16.77 22.94
N HIS A 118 18.87 -16.29 22.87
CA HIS A 118 20.00 -16.93 23.54
C HIS A 118 19.85 -16.92 25.06
N TYR A 119 19.60 -15.75 25.64
CA TYR A 119 19.51 -15.63 27.09
C TYR A 119 18.30 -16.34 27.69
N ASP A 120 17.16 -16.38 26.99
CA ASP A 120 16.01 -17.18 27.36
C ASP A 120 16.35 -18.69 27.36
N HIS A 121 17.03 -19.18 26.31
CA HIS A 121 17.49 -20.55 26.23
C HIS A 121 18.53 -20.89 27.31
N TYR A 122 19.47 -19.99 27.59
CA TYR A 122 20.50 -20.15 28.62
C TYR A 122 19.89 -20.38 30.01
N VAL A 123 18.80 -19.69 30.33
CA VAL A 123 18.05 -19.94 31.58
C VAL A 123 17.31 -21.26 31.52
N LYS A 124 16.52 -21.52 30.46
CA LYS A 124 15.67 -22.72 30.34
C LYS A 124 16.44 -24.03 30.22
N SER A 125 17.65 -24.00 29.69
CA SER A 125 18.57 -25.14 29.62
C SER A 125 19.19 -25.52 30.97
N GLY A 126 19.03 -24.68 32.00
CA GLY A 126 19.65 -24.85 33.32
C GLY A 126 21.09 -24.35 33.40
N ALA A 127 21.67 -23.83 32.31
CA ALA A 127 23.03 -23.29 32.28
C ALA A 127 23.20 -22.11 33.26
N TYR A 128 22.15 -21.29 33.43
CA TYR A 128 22.19 -20.23 34.44
C TYR A 128 22.32 -20.79 35.87
N ALA A 129 21.65 -21.89 36.19
CA ALA A 129 21.71 -22.49 37.52
C ALA A 129 23.05 -23.20 37.79
N SER A 130 23.75 -23.65 36.74
CA SER A 130 25.01 -24.38 36.86
C SER A 130 26.27 -23.50 36.79
N GLN A 131 26.13 -22.21 36.44
CA GLN A 131 27.28 -21.31 36.38
C GLN A 131 27.76 -20.85 37.77
N SER A 132 29.01 -20.41 37.84
CA SER A 132 29.65 -19.93 39.07
C SER A 132 29.47 -18.43 39.34
N ARG A 133 28.92 -17.67 38.39
CA ARG A 133 28.76 -16.22 38.49
C ARG A 133 27.29 -15.82 38.68
N PHE A 134 27.07 -14.67 39.31
CA PHE A 134 25.73 -14.13 39.55
C PHE A 134 24.99 -13.78 38.25
N SER A 135 25.67 -13.24 37.24
CA SER A 135 25.08 -12.85 35.96
C SER A 135 25.88 -13.42 34.79
N ASN A 136 25.22 -13.68 33.65
CA ASN A 136 25.83 -14.12 32.40
C ASN A 136 25.68 -13.04 31.32
N PHE A 137 26.76 -12.81 30.57
CA PHE A 137 26.86 -11.88 29.44
C PHE A 137 27.94 -12.37 28.46
N ASP A 138 27.92 -13.67 28.19
CA ASP A 138 28.81 -14.39 27.28
C ASP A 138 28.74 -13.90 25.82
N ILE A 139 27.59 -13.39 25.38
CA ILE A 139 27.39 -12.77 24.08
C ILE A 139 27.18 -11.26 24.27
N PRO A 140 28.08 -10.42 23.73
CA PRO A 140 27.89 -8.97 23.78
C PRO A 140 26.60 -8.54 23.06
N PHE A 141 25.93 -7.57 23.65
CA PHE A 141 24.79 -6.87 23.07
C PHE A 141 24.91 -5.36 23.31
N HIS A 142 24.04 -4.60 22.66
CA HIS A 142 24.07 -3.13 22.67
C HIS A 142 22.68 -2.56 22.95
N GLU A 143 22.63 -1.25 23.18
CA GLU A 143 21.39 -0.47 23.30
C GLU A 143 21.24 0.50 22.11
N PHE A 144 20.04 1.07 21.95
CA PHE A 144 19.72 1.99 20.86
C PHE A 144 20.16 3.43 21.12
N ASP A 145 20.48 3.80 22.36
CA ASP A 145 20.89 5.17 22.68
C ASP A 145 22.16 5.56 21.91
N GLY A 146 22.12 6.70 21.24
CA GLY A 146 23.17 7.18 20.35
C GLY A 146 23.37 6.38 19.05
N LYS A 147 22.60 5.31 18.80
CA LYS A 147 22.62 4.56 17.53
C LYS A 147 21.85 5.28 16.44
N THR A 148 22.16 4.97 15.19
CA THR A 148 21.43 5.50 14.05
C THR A 148 20.35 4.51 13.60
N TRP A 149 19.10 4.97 13.59
CA TRP A 149 17.96 4.23 13.06
C TRP A 149 17.59 4.77 11.68
N GLY A 150 17.95 4.03 10.64
CA GLY A 150 17.57 4.33 9.26
C GLY A 150 16.19 3.78 8.90
N ILE A 151 15.40 4.61 8.22
CA ILE A 151 14.05 4.25 7.79
C ILE A 151 13.91 4.39 6.27
N ILE A 152 13.49 3.32 5.59
CA ILE A 152 13.04 3.40 4.19
C ILE A 152 11.51 3.52 4.17
N GLY A 153 11.01 4.71 3.79
CA GLY A 153 9.59 5.01 3.75
C GLY A 153 9.07 5.69 5.01
N MET A 154 8.80 6.99 4.91
CA MET A 154 8.33 7.81 6.03
C MET A 154 6.81 8.09 5.98
N GLY A 155 6.03 7.01 5.76
CA GLY A 155 4.57 7.03 5.88
C GLY A 155 4.10 6.99 7.34
N ASN A 156 2.83 6.65 7.58
CA ASN A 156 2.28 6.64 8.95
C ASN A 156 3.01 5.66 9.89
N ILE A 157 3.36 4.47 9.40
CA ILE A 157 4.15 3.48 10.15
C ILE A 157 5.59 3.98 10.36
N GLY A 158 6.26 4.45 9.30
CA GLY A 158 7.62 4.97 9.39
C GLY A 158 7.74 6.14 10.37
N LYS A 159 6.80 7.09 10.36
CA LYS A 159 6.73 8.18 11.34
C LYS A 159 6.54 7.67 12.76
N ARG A 160 5.68 6.67 12.97
CA ARG A 160 5.48 6.07 14.29
C ARG A 160 6.75 5.38 14.79
N VAL A 161 7.47 4.68 13.92
CA VAL A 161 8.76 4.06 14.24
C VAL A 161 9.81 5.12 14.56
N ALA A 162 9.90 6.19 13.76
CA ALA A 162 10.80 7.31 14.02
C ALA A 162 10.60 7.94 15.41
N GLN A 163 9.34 8.17 15.79
CA GLN A 163 8.99 8.71 17.11
C GLN A 163 9.45 7.79 18.25
N ILE A 164 9.21 6.48 18.12
CA ILE A 164 9.58 5.50 19.14
C ILE A 164 11.11 5.33 19.21
N ALA A 165 11.79 5.25 18.06
CA ALA A 165 13.25 5.16 17.99
C ALA A 165 13.91 6.39 18.65
N SER A 166 13.37 7.59 18.41
CA SER A 166 13.83 8.82 19.07
C SER A 166 13.66 8.75 20.59
N ALA A 167 12.56 8.15 21.07
CA ALA A 167 12.32 7.97 22.50
C ALA A 167 13.29 6.97 23.17
N PHE A 168 13.87 6.05 22.40
CA PHE A 168 14.98 5.19 22.83
C PHE A 168 16.36 5.87 22.76
N GLY A 169 16.44 7.15 22.36
CA GLY A 169 17.70 7.89 22.22
C GLY A 169 18.42 7.68 20.87
N ALA A 170 17.79 7.01 19.91
CA ALA A 170 18.39 6.81 18.59
C ALA A 170 18.31 8.07 17.72
N ASN A 171 19.35 8.29 16.93
CA ASN A 171 19.38 9.29 15.85
C ASN A 171 18.61 8.74 14.64
N VAL A 172 17.48 9.34 14.29
CA VAL A 172 16.67 8.86 13.16
C VAL A 172 17.06 9.58 11.88
N ILE A 173 17.29 8.81 10.83
CA ILE A 173 17.45 9.30 9.44
C ILE A 173 16.51 8.53 8.52
N PHE A 174 16.16 9.10 7.37
CA PHE A 174 15.27 8.39 6.45
C PHE A 174 15.57 8.61 4.98
N TYR A 175 15.12 7.66 4.17
CA TYR A 175 15.16 7.71 2.72
C TYR A 175 13.74 7.61 2.15
N SER A 176 13.42 8.51 1.23
CA SER A 176 12.22 8.41 0.40
C SER A 176 12.58 7.85 -0.97
N VAL A 177 11.96 6.72 -1.32
CA VAL A 177 12.24 6.02 -2.59
C VAL A 177 11.83 6.86 -3.81
N THR A 178 10.84 7.74 -3.67
CA THR A 178 10.44 8.67 -4.72
C THR A 178 11.31 9.92 -4.77
N GLY A 179 12.28 10.05 -3.86
CA GLY A 179 13.08 11.25 -3.62
C GLY A 179 12.30 12.40 -2.96
N LYS A 180 10.97 12.29 -2.87
CA LYS A 180 10.08 13.35 -2.38
C LYS A 180 9.52 12.97 -1.02
N SER A 181 9.56 13.91 -0.07
CA SER A 181 8.91 13.79 1.23
C SER A 181 8.46 15.18 1.67
N THR A 182 7.35 15.23 2.41
CA THR A 182 6.91 16.44 3.12
C THR A 182 7.36 16.44 4.58
N VAL A 183 8.04 15.39 5.02
CA VAL A 183 8.51 15.23 6.40
C VAL A 183 9.78 16.04 6.60
N THR A 184 9.81 16.83 7.66
CA THR A 184 10.91 17.75 8.00
C THR A 184 11.46 17.52 9.41
N GLU A 185 10.76 16.72 10.22
CA GLU A 185 11.08 16.43 11.61
C GLU A 185 12.31 15.53 11.76
N TYR A 186 12.68 14.83 10.70
CA TYR A 186 13.83 13.93 10.63
C TYR A 186 14.67 14.25 9.38
N PRO A 187 16.01 14.08 9.41
CA PRO A 187 16.84 14.25 8.23
C PRO A 187 16.52 13.23 7.13
N GLN A 188 16.18 13.73 5.95
CA GLN A 188 16.17 12.92 4.73
C GLN A 188 17.60 12.84 4.19
N VAL A 189 18.08 11.62 3.93
CA VAL A 189 19.40 11.35 3.35
C VAL A 189 19.28 10.58 2.04
N ASP A 190 20.36 10.52 1.26
CA ASP A 190 20.43 9.61 0.11
C ASP A 190 20.54 8.15 0.55
N PHE A 191 20.30 7.22 -0.39
CA PHE A 191 20.28 5.79 -0.10
C PHE A 191 21.64 5.24 0.38
N ASP A 192 22.75 5.77 -0.15
CA ASP A 192 24.10 5.29 0.21
C ASP A 192 24.47 5.73 1.63
N THR A 193 24.18 6.98 1.97
CA THR A 193 24.31 7.52 3.34
C THR A 193 23.43 6.73 4.31
N LEU A 194 22.18 6.45 3.96
CA LEU A 194 21.28 5.65 4.80
C LEU A 194 21.89 4.28 5.14
N LEU A 195 22.37 3.54 4.15
CA LEU A 195 22.94 2.21 4.34
C LEU A 195 24.18 2.24 5.24
N LYS A 196 25.10 3.16 4.98
CA LYS A 196 26.37 3.28 5.71
C LYS A 196 26.20 3.71 7.16
N GLU A 197 25.24 4.60 7.43
CA GLU A 197 25.08 5.20 8.76
C GLU A 197 24.18 4.36 9.67
N SER A 198 23.25 3.57 9.13
CA SER A 198 22.29 2.79 9.93
C SER A 198 22.95 1.71 10.78
N ASP A 199 22.70 1.73 12.08
CA ASP A 199 22.89 0.59 12.98
C ASP A 199 21.66 -0.33 12.96
N ILE A 200 20.47 0.24 12.75
CA ILE A 200 19.23 -0.49 12.49
C ILE A 200 18.61 0.12 11.24
N LEU A 201 18.32 -0.70 10.24
CA LEU A 201 17.60 -0.30 9.03
C LEU A 201 16.22 -0.96 9.03
N SER A 202 15.14 -0.17 9.09
CA SER A 202 13.77 -0.69 9.05
C SER A 202 13.00 -0.24 7.80
N LEU A 203 12.28 -1.19 7.18
CA LEU A 203 11.56 -0.99 5.93
C LEU A 203 10.07 -0.78 6.18
N HIS A 204 9.54 0.34 5.68
CA HIS A 204 8.14 0.76 5.81
C HIS A 204 7.57 1.41 4.52
N CYS A 205 8.13 1.05 3.37
CA CYS A 205 7.70 1.53 2.05
C CYS A 205 6.85 0.48 1.30
N PRO A 206 5.98 0.92 0.36
CA PRO A 206 5.23 -0.01 -0.48
C PRO A 206 6.14 -0.75 -1.47
N LEU A 207 5.65 -1.88 -2.00
CA LEU A 207 6.28 -2.53 -3.14
C LEU A 207 5.93 -1.77 -4.44
N SER A 208 6.94 -1.54 -5.26
CA SER A 208 6.88 -0.87 -6.55
C SER A 208 8.10 -1.27 -7.39
N ASP A 209 8.15 -0.83 -8.64
CA ASP A 209 9.33 -1.05 -9.48
C ASP A 209 10.60 -0.39 -8.90
N LEU A 210 10.45 0.66 -8.09
CA LEU A 210 11.57 1.35 -7.44
C LEU A 210 12.05 0.66 -6.16
N THR A 211 11.22 -0.19 -5.54
CA THR A 211 11.53 -0.85 -4.26
C THR A 211 11.80 -2.33 -4.39
N ARG A 212 11.43 -2.95 -5.53
CA ARG A 212 11.69 -4.37 -5.78
C ARG A 212 13.19 -4.64 -5.80
N ASN A 213 13.64 -5.58 -4.97
CA ASN A 213 15.05 -5.92 -4.77
C ASN A 213 15.93 -4.70 -4.42
N LEU A 214 15.37 -3.70 -3.75
CA LEU A 214 16.12 -2.52 -3.32
C LEU A 214 17.24 -2.88 -2.32
N ILE A 215 16.99 -3.87 -1.46
CA ILE A 215 18.00 -4.43 -0.56
C ILE A 215 18.52 -5.74 -1.18
N ASP A 216 19.46 -5.58 -2.10
CA ASP A 216 20.24 -6.66 -2.72
C ASP A 216 21.58 -6.89 -1.97
N TYR A 217 22.40 -7.81 -2.47
CA TYR A 217 23.71 -8.09 -1.87
C TYR A 217 24.63 -6.86 -1.84
N ALA A 218 24.58 -5.99 -2.86
CA ALA A 218 25.41 -4.80 -2.91
C ALA A 218 24.98 -3.76 -1.87
N ALA A 219 23.68 -3.61 -1.63
CA ALA A 219 23.15 -2.77 -0.56
C ALA A 219 23.53 -3.31 0.83
N LEU A 220 23.40 -4.62 1.04
CA LEU A 220 23.78 -5.28 2.29
C LEU A 220 25.27 -5.10 2.62
N CYS A 221 26.16 -5.22 1.62
CA CYS A 221 27.60 -5.00 1.77
C CYS A 221 27.99 -3.56 2.15
N LYS A 222 27.11 -2.58 1.98
CA LYS A 222 27.35 -1.18 2.38
C LYS A 222 26.94 -0.90 3.83
N MET A 223 26.13 -1.77 4.42
CA MET A 223 25.73 -1.63 5.82
C MET A 223 26.90 -1.95 6.75
N LYS A 224 26.80 -1.50 8.00
CA LYS A 224 27.76 -1.89 9.04
C LYS A 224 27.63 -3.38 9.30
N ASN A 225 28.74 -4.07 9.54
CA ASN A 225 28.72 -5.48 9.94
C ASN A 225 27.93 -5.72 11.25
N SER A 226 27.82 -4.70 12.10
CA SER A 226 27.02 -4.71 13.33
C SER A 226 25.55 -4.35 13.12
N ALA A 227 25.11 -4.07 11.89
CA ALA A 227 23.76 -3.57 11.66
C ALA A 227 22.71 -4.68 11.68
N LEU A 228 21.47 -4.28 12.00
CA LEU A 228 20.27 -5.10 11.84
C LEU A 228 19.42 -4.61 10.67
N LEU A 229 18.85 -5.54 9.90
CA LEU A 229 17.81 -5.27 8.91
C LEU A 229 16.44 -5.74 9.41
N ILE A 230 15.45 -4.87 9.43
CA ILE A 230 14.07 -5.20 9.81
C ILE A 230 13.12 -4.98 8.63
N ASN A 231 12.48 -6.04 8.14
CA ASN A 231 11.47 -5.94 7.09
C ASN A 231 10.09 -6.38 7.60
N VAL A 232 9.22 -5.40 7.84
CA VAL A 232 7.79 -5.58 8.17
C VAL A 232 6.88 -4.92 7.13
N ALA A 233 7.41 -4.69 5.92
CA ALA A 233 6.70 -3.99 4.84
C ALA A 233 6.24 -4.94 3.75
N ARG A 234 7.13 -5.32 2.83
CA ARG A 234 6.86 -6.24 1.73
C ARG A 234 8.08 -7.11 1.47
N GLY A 235 7.83 -8.40 1.26
CA GLY A 235 8.88 -9.40 1.04
C GLY A 235 9.84 -9.05 -0.10
N PRO A 236 9.34 -8.83 -1.34
CA PRO A 236 10.19 -8.58 -2.51
C PRO A 236 11.00 -7.28 -2.51
N ILE A 237 11.01 -6.51 -1.41
CA ILE A 237 11.92 -5.38 -1.25
C ILE A 237 13.33 -5.87 -0.92
N VAL A 238 13.44 -7.01 -0.24
CA VAL A 238 14.69 -7.66 0.13
C VAL A 238 14.87 -8.91 -0.71
N ASN A 239 16.03 -9.05 -1.35
CA ASN A 239 16.37 -10.29 -2.05
C ASN A 239 16.71 -11.37 -1.02
N ASN A 240 15.90 -12.44 -0.96
CA ASN A 240 16.05 -13.47 0.08
C ASN A 240 17.37 -14.28 -0.05
N HIS A 241 17.84 -14.51 -1.28
CA HIS A 241 19.09 -15.22 -1.53
C HIS A 241 20.29 -14.39 -1.08
N ASP A 242 20.30 -13.11 -1.43
CA ASP A 242 21.36 -12.18 -1.07
C ASP A 242 21.41 -11.94 0.45
N LEU A 243 20.24 -11.83 1.10
CA LEU A 243 20.17 -11.72 2.55
C LEU A 243 20.71 -12.98 3.23
N ALA A 244 20.30 -14.17 2.78
CA ALA A 244 20.80 -15.42 3.34
C ALA A 244 22.33 -15.52 3.22
N ARG A 245 22.87 -15.14 2.06
CA ARG A 245 24.32 -15.07 1.83
C ARG A 245 25.00 -14.08 2.78
N ALA A 246 24.49 -12.86 2.89
CA ALA A 246 25.07 -11.83 3.76
C ALA A 246 25.10 -12.25 5.25
N LEU A 247 24.06 -12.93 5.73
CA LEU A 247 23.98 -13.47 7.09
C LEU A 247 24.96 -14.63 7.32
N GLN A 248 25.15 -15.49 6.31
CA GLN A 248 26.09 -16.61 6.37
C GLN A 248 27.55 -16.14 6.35
N GLU A 249 27.85 -15.12 5.53
CA GLU A 249 29.18 -14.51 5.41
C GLU A 249 29.51 -13.54 6.57
N GLY A 250 28.53 -13.20 7.43
CA GLY A 250 28.73 -12.28 8.55
C GLY A 250 28.85 -10.80 8.14
N ILE A 251 28.34 -10.45 6.96
CA ILE A 251 28.25 -9.06 6.46
C ILE A 251 27.20 -8.26 7.25
N LEU A 252 26.20 -8.95 7.79
CA LEU A 252 25.15 -8.35 8.60
C LEU A 252 25.02 -9.11 9.92
N GLN A 253 24.84 -8.39 11.03
CA GLN A 253 24.73 -9.01 12.35
C GLN A 253 23.47 -9.89 12.45
N GLY A 254 22.37 -9.41 11.88
CA GLY A 254 21.12 -10.15 11.86
C GLY A 254 19.99 -9.46 11.10
N ALA A 255 18.90 -10.20 10.90
CA ALA A 255 17.69 -9.68 10.27
C ALA A 255 16.42 -10.18 10.97
N GLY A 256 15.43 -9.31 11.04
CA GLY A 256 14.08 -9.61 11.51
C GLY A 256 13.08 -9.41 10.37
N LEU A 257 12.41 -10.47 9.95
CA LEU A 257 11.48 -10.43 8.83
C LEU A 257 10.08 -10.86 9.30
N ASP A 258 9.05 -10.10 8.93
CA ASP A 258 7.68 -10.57 9.02
C ASP A 258 7.11 -10.99 7.66
N VAL A 259 7.83 -10.67 6.57
CA VAL A 259 7.39 -10.87 5.19
C VAL A 259 8.52 -11.45 4.34
N LEU A 260 8.16 -12.21 3.31
CA LEU A 260 9.08 -12.91 2.40
C LEU A 260 8.61 -12.76 0.95
N GLU A 261 9.53 -12.91 -0.02
CA GLU A 261 9.19 -12.88 -1.45
C GLU A 261 8.03 -13.81 -1.84
N LYS A 262 7.98 -14.98 -1.20
CA LYS A 262 6.93 -15.98 -1.36
C LYS A 262 6.51 -16.48 0.02
N GLU A 263 5.21 -16.48 0.24
CA GLU A 263 4.58 -16.90 1.49
C GLU A 263 3.47 -17.91 1.18
N PRO A 264 3.35 -19.02 1.93
CA PRO A 264 4.22 -19.45 3.04
C PRO A 264 5.67 -19.76 2.62
N ILE A 265 6.60 -19.69 3.58
CA ILE A 265 8.00 -20.05 3.33
C ILE A 265 8.11 -21.53 2.96
N THR A 266 8.85 -21.81 1.89
CA THR A 266 9.14 -23.16 1.40
C THR A 266 10.60 -23.53 1.67
N THR A 267 10.93 -24.82 1.64
CA THR A 267 12.26 -25.33 2.01
C THR A 267 13.36 -24.98 1.00
N ASP A 268 12.99 -24.57 -0.21
CA ASP A 268 13.89 -24.02 -1.23
C ASP A 268 14.29 -22.57 -0.97
N ASN A 269 13.58 -21.84 -0.08
CA ASN A 269 14.01 -20.52 0.34
C ASN A 269 15.26 -20.64 1.24
N PRO A 270 16.41 -20.04 0.89
CA PRO A 270 17.66 -20.21 1.64
C PRO A 270 17.59 -19.67 3.07
N LEU A 271 16.72 -18.70 3.35
CA LEU A 271 16.49 -18.20 4.70
C LEU A 271 15.91 -19.29 5.63
N SER A 272 15.19 -20.27 5.08
CA SER A 272 14.63 -21.39 5.86
C SER A 272 15.71 -22.29 6.49
N ALA A 273 16.93 -22.28 5.94
CA ALA A 273 18.06 -23.05 6.45
C ALA A 273 18.73 -22.41 7.68
N ILE A 274 18.52 -21.10 7.92
CA ILE A 274 19.11 -20.38 9.05
C ILE A 274 18.21 -20.61 10.28
N LYS A 275 18.69 -21.44 11.22
CA LYS A 275 17.96 -21.78 12.46
C LYS A 275 18.39 -20.97 13.69
N ASP A 276 19.43 -20.15 13.54
CA ASP A 276 19.96 -19.33 14.62
C ASP A 276 19.11 -18.08 14.84
N SER A 277 18.29 -18.09 15.89
CA SER A 277 17.42 -16.96 16.26
C SER A 277 18.17 -15.72 16.77
N ASN A 278 19.51 -15.80 16.94
CA ASN A 278 20.33 -14.62 17.20
C ASN A 278 20.76 -13.89 15.91
N LYS A 279 20.60 -14.54 14.75
CA LYS A 279 20.93 -14.02 13.42
C LYS A 279 19.69 -13.73 12.59
N LEU A 280 18.68 -14.59 12.65
CA LEU A 280 17.48 -14.46 11.84
C LEU A 280 16.25 -14.81 12.65
N ILE A 281 15.30 -13.87 12.73
CA ILE A 281 13.95 -14.12 13.21
C ILE A 281 13.00 -13.89 12.04
N ILE A 282 12.18 -14.90 11.73
CA ILE A 282 11.09 -14.79 10.77
C ILE A 282 9.77 -15.02 11.50
N THR A 283 8.85 -14.06 11.40
CA THR A 283 7.46 -14.22 11.85
C THR A 283 6.54 -14.40 10.64
N PRO A 284 5.45 -15.18 10.75
CA PRO A 284 4.62 -15.55 9.61
C PRO A 284 3.58 -14.45 9.28
N HIS A 285 4.04 -13.28 8.83
CA HIS A 285 3.20 -12.16 8.39
C HIS A 285 2.13 -11.74 9.40
N LEU A 286 2.55 -11.58 10.66
CA LEU A 286 1.67 -11.30 11.79
C LEU A 286 1.87 -9.90 12.39
N ALA A 287 2.77 -9.06 11.86
CA ALA A 287 3.05 -7.72 12.38
C ALA A 287 1.82 -6.81 12.41
N TRP A 288 0.79 -7.12 11.64
CA TRP A 288 -0.47 -6.38 11.62
C TRP A 288 -1.54 -6.94 12.57
N ALA A 289 -1.36 -8.14 13.12
CA ALA A 289 -2.44 -9.03 13.54
C ALA A 289 -2.77 -9.00 15.04
N SER A 290 -2.52 -7.88 15.75
CA SER A 290 -3.03 -7.74 17.13
C SER A 290 -4.56 -7.81 17.15
N VAL A 291 -5.14 -8.20 18.29
CA VAL A 291 -6.61 -8.24 18.46
C VAL A 291 -7.21 -6.88 18.12
N GLU A 292 -6.64 -5.79 18.62
CA GLU A 292 -7.13 -4.42 18.40
C GLU A 292 -7.01 -3.99 16.94
N ALA A 293 -5.92 -4.38 16.26
CA ALA A 293 -5.74 -4.08 14.85
C ALA A 293 -6.74 -4.86 13.99
N ARG A 294 -7.00 -6.13 14.29
CA ARG A 294 -7.99 -6.94 13.57
C ARG A 294 -9.42 -6.45 13.82
N ILE A 295 -9.76 -5.98 15.01
CA ILE A 295 -11.04 -5.30 15.28
C ILE A 295 -11.18 -4.04 14.41
N ARG A 296 -10.17 -3.17 14.39
CA ARG A 296 -10.18 -1.98 13.51
C ARG A 296 -10.26 -2.34 12.03
N CYS A 297 -9.60 -3.42 11.61
CA CYS A 297 -9.63 -3.91 10.23
C CYS A 297 -11.07 -4.24 9.79
N VAL A 298 -11.79 -5.00 10.61
CA VAL A 298 -13.19 -5.37 10.37
C VAL A 298 -14.09 -4.14 10.33
N GLU A 299 -13.89 -3.19 11.26
CA GLU A 299 -14.70 -1.97 11.29
C GLU A 299 -14.40 -1.04 10.10
N GLU A 300 -13.16 -0.89 9.68
CA GLU A 300 -12.83 -0.07 8.50
C GLU A 300 -13.45 -0.63 7.21
N VAL A 301 -13.50 -1.97 7.07
CA VAL A 301 -14.22 -2.60 5.96
C VAL A 301 -15.73 -2.33 6.04
N ARG A 302 -16.32 -2.34 7.24
CA ARG A 302 -17.72 -1.93 7.44
C ARG A 302 -17.94 -0.50 6.95
N GLU A 303 -17.07 0.43 7.34
CA GLU A 303 -17.20 1.85 7.00
C GLU A 303 -17.00 2.11 5.50
N ASN A 304 -16.11 1.37 4.84
CA ASN A 304 -16.00 1.33 3.38
C ASN A 304 -17.33 0.94 2.71
N ILE A 305 -17.93 -0.18 3.14
CA ILE A 305 -19.21 -0.64 2.57
C ILE A 305 -20.33 0.37 2.83
N LYS A 306 -20.43 0.95 4.03
CA LYS A 306 -21.42 1.99 4.35
C LYS A 306 -21.26 3.23 3.47
N ALA A 307 -20.02 3.69 3.23
CA ALA A 307 -19.75 4.82 2.35
C ALA A 307 -20.17 4.50 0.91
N PHE A 308 -19.79 3.33 0.39
CA PHE A 308 -20.20 2.86 -0.92
C PHE A 308 -21.73 2.82 -1.09
N LEU A 309 -22.47 2.32 -0.08
CA LEU A 309 -23.94 2.26 -0.10
C LEU A 309 -24.59 3.66 -0.13
N LYS A 310 -23.91 4.68 0.39
CA LYS A 310 -24.34 6.09 0.32
C LYS A 310 -23.89 6.80 -0.96
N GLY A 311 -23.07 6.15 -1.79
CA GLY A 311 -22.43 6.76 -2.95
C GLY A 311 -21.26 7.69 -2.60
N GLU A 312 -20.71 7.57 -1.41
CA GLU A 312 -19.53 8.30 -0.93
C GLU A 312 -18.25 7.52 -1.25
N GLU A 313 -17.17 8.22 -1.58
CA GLU A 313 -15.88 7.57 -1.81
C GLU A 313 -15.07 7.47 -0.51
N ARG A 314 -14.57 6.28 -0.21
CA ARG A 314 -13.67 6.03 0.92
C ARG A 314 -12.61 5.02 0.49
N ASN A 315 -11.33 5.34 0.71
CA ASN A 315 -10.20 4.43 0.47
C ASN A 315 -10.14 3.80 -0.94
N VAL A 316 -10.68 4.46 -1.97
CA VAL A 316 -10.66 3.96 -3.35
C VAL A 316 -9.24 3.97 -3.91
N VAL A 317 -8.77 2.84 -4.44
CA VAL A 317 -7.39 2.65 -4.92
C VAL A 317 -7.26 2.53 -6.44
N ASN A 318 -8.36 2.42 -7.18
CA ASN A 318 -8.34 2.38 -8.64
C ASN A 318 -9.02 3.61 -9.27
N PRO A 319 -8.53 4.09 -10.44
CA PRO A 319 -9.13 5.23 -11.11
C PRO A 319 -10.53 4.87 -11.64
N ARG A 320 -11.45 5.83 -11.63
CA ARG A 320 -12.73 5.65 -12.33
C ARG A 320 -12.49 5.72 -13.84
N THR A 321 -13.00 4.75 -14.58
CA THR A 321 -13.38 5.01 -15.97
C THR A 321 -14.47 6.08 -15.95
N PRO A 322 -14.40 7.13 -16.79
CA PRO A 322 -15.52 8.05 -16.95
C PRO A 322 -16.73 7.19 -17.29
N ALA A 323 -17.71 7.15 -16.38
CA ALA A 323 -18.86 6.29 -16.57
C ALA A 323 -19.48 6.62 -17.93
N SER A 324 -19.64 5.61 -18.79
CA SER A 324 -20.73 5.63 -19.76
C SER A 324 -22.01 5.62 -18.92
N SER A 325 -22.45 6.82 -18.54
CA SER A 325 -23.73 7.18 -17.94
C SER A 325 -24.73 6.04 -17.79
N SER A 326 -24.79 5.37 -16.64
CA SER A 326 -25.97 4.55 -16.30
C SER A 326 -26.20 4.24 -14.82
N PHE A 327 -25.29 4.56 -13.89
CA PHE A 327 -25.50 4.19 -12.47
C PHE A 327 -25.84 5.34 -11.51
N PHE A 328 -25.68 6.61 -11.91
CA PHE A 328 -26.13 7.79 -11.13
C PHE A 328 -27.19 8.64 -11.85
N ALA A 329 -27.73 8.16 -12.98
CA ALA A 329 -28.79 8.86 -13.68
C ALA A 329 -30.16 8.39 -13.17
N ASN A 330 -30.66 9.01 -12.10
CA ASN A 330 -32.08 9.38 -11.96
C ASN A 330 -32.37 9.86 -10.53
N THR A 331 -32.37 11.18 -10.33
CA THR A 331 -33.34 11.82 -9.40
C THR A 331 -33.45 13.35 -9.52
N ALA A 332 -32.76 14.02 -10.44
CA ALA A 332 -32.89 15.47 -10.59
C ALA A 332 -33.00 15.92 -12.05
N CYS A 333 -34.15 15.67 -12.69
CA CYS A 333 -34.64 16.57 -13.74
C CYS A 333 -36.11 16.27 -14.03
N LYS A 334 -37.02 16.78 -13.20
CA LYS A 334 -38.44 16.87 -13.58
C LYS A 334 -39.16 18.13 -13.12
N TYR A 335 -38.46 19.07 -12.46
CA TYR A 335 -39.06 20.29 -11.98
C TYR A 335 -38.06 21.45 -12.08
N TYR A 336 -38.42 22.41 -12.92
CA TYR A 336 -38.03 23.82 -12.95
C TYR A 336 -36.96 24.35 -13.95
N PRO A 337 -37.34 25.37 -14.74
CA PRO A 337 -36.44 26.32 -15.41
C PRO A 337 -36.03 27.40 -14.40
N CYS A 338 -34.74 27.76 -14.28
CA CYS A 338 -34.25 29.01 -13.69
C CYS A 338 -32.71 28.94 -13.53
N HIS A 339 -31.94 29.62 -14.38
CA HIS A 339 -30.59 30.06 -14.03
C HIS A 339 -30.26 31.38 -14.75
N GLU A 340 -30.91 32.46 -14.31
CA GLU A 340 -30.33 33.80 -14.32
C GLU A 340 -29.78 34.08 -12.92
N GLY A 341 -28.50 34.43 -12.82
CA GLY A 341 -27.90 34.94 -11.59
C GLY A 341 -27.26 33.90 -10.65
N ILE A 342 -25.97 33.61 -10.88
CA ILE A 342 -24.85 33.78 -9.92
C ILE A 342 -25.01 33.06 -8.55
N ARG A 343 -24.07 32.29 -7.99
CA ARG A 343 -22.63 32.03 -8.16
C ARG A 343 -22.32 30.74 -7.39
N GLU A 344 -21.23 30.07 -7.78
CA GLU A 344 -20.63 28.85 -7.18
C GLU A 344 -21.28 27.52 -7.61
N MET A 345 -20.84 26.95 -8.73
CA MET A 345 -19.75 25.96 -8.88
C MET A 345 -20.15 24.54 -8.47
N ASN A 346 -20.64 23.78 -9.45
CA ASN A 346 -20.10 22.47 -9.87
C ASN A 346 -21.13 21.76 -10.75
N CYS A 347 -21.05 22.00 -12.05
CA CYS A 347 -21.57 21.07 -13.05
C CYS A 347 -20.74 21.20 -14.31
N LEU A 348 -19.78 20.28 -14.44
CA LEU A 348 -19.57 19.47 -15.64
C LEU A 348 -20.16 20.07 -16.92
N PHE A 349 -19.49 21.01 -17.57
CA PHE A 349 -19.50 21.10 -19.04
C PHE A 349 -18.23 21.82 -19.52
N CYS A 350 -17.48 21.13 -20.37
CA CYS A 350 -16.44 21.65 -21.26
C CYS A 350 -15.12 22.15 -20.64
N TYR A 351 -14.36 21.25 -20.00
CA TYR A 351 -12.90 21.36 -20.04
C TYR A 351 -12.38 20.53 -21.22
N CYS A 352 -12.04 21.20 -22.33
CA CYS A 352 -10.99 20.72 -23.21
C CYS A 352 -9.67 21.10 -22.52
N PRO A 353 -8.86 20.16 -22.00
CA PRO A 353 -7.59 20.50 -21.39
C PRO A 353 -6.56 20.73 -22.50
N MET A 354 -6.64 21.85 -23.22
CA MET A 354 -5.53 22.32 -24.06
C MET A 354 -4.50 23.06 -23.20
N TYR A 355 -3.86 22.34 -22.28
CA TYR A 355 -2.53 22.71 -21.79
C TYR A 355 -1.75 21.41 -21.54
N ARG A 356 -0.62 21.29 -22.26
CA ARG A 356 0.40 20.22 -22.22
C ARG A 356 0.09 18.93 -22.98
N PHE A 357 0.14 18.96 -24.31
CA PHE A 357 0.70 17.83 -25.06
C PHE A 357 1.53 18.35 -26.24
N GLU A 358 2.81 18.00 -26.25
CA GLU A 358 3.76 18.21 -27.36
C GLU A 358 3.47 17.30 -28.58
N HIS A 359 2.36 16.56 -28.58
CA HIS A 359 2.00 15.64 -29.65
C HIS A 359 0.62 15.95 -30.21
N CYS A 360 0.58 16.90 -31.15
CA CYS A 360 -0.49 16.97 -32.13
C CYS A 360 -0.07 16.06 -33.30
N LEU A 361 -0.83 15.01 -33.60
CA LEU A 361 -0.51 14.01 -34.64
C LEU A 361 -0.70 14.52 -36.09
N GLY A 362 -0.62 15.84 -36.31
CA GLY A 362 -0.67 16.47 -37.63
C GLY A 362 0.11 17.77 -37.62
N SER A 363 0.77 18.10 -38.73
CA SER A 363 1.55 19.34 -38.88
C SER A 363 0.70 20.56 -38.52
N PRO A 364 1.00 21.28 -37.43
CA PRO A 364 0.18 22.41 -37.00
C PRO A 364 0.39 23.60 -37.96
N ASN A 365 -0.69 24.06 -38.59
CA ASN A 365 -0.71 25.36 -39.25
C ASN A 365 -0.83 26.47 -38.21
N TYR A 366 -0.11 27.57 -38.41
CA TYR A 366 -0.17 28.75 -37.56
C TYR A 366 -0.51 29.96 -38.40
N ILE A 367 -1.40 30.81 -37.88
CA ILE A 367 -1.75 32.09 -38.49
C ILE A 367 -1.33 33.24 -37.57
N GLU A 368 -0.88 34.35 -38.15
CA GLU A 368 -0.61 35.57 -37.39
C GLU A 368 -1.86 36.45 -37.35
N ARG A 369 -2.25 36.86 -36.14
CA ARG A 369 -3.34 37.82 -35.94
C ARG A 369 -2.98 38.76 -34.80
N ASN A 370 -3.04 40.07 -35.05
CA ASN A 370 -2.69 41.13 -34.08
C ASN A 370 -1.30 40.92 -33.44
N GLY A 371 -0.30 40.55 -34.26
CA GLY A 371 1.07 40.36 -33.80
C GLY A 371 1.30 39.13 -32.90
N LYS A 372 0.32 38.21 -32.81
CA LYS A 372 0.46 36.94 -32.08
C LYS A 372 0.29 35.76 -33.03
N ARG A 373 1.15 34.75 -32.84
CA ARG A 373 1.12 33.49 -33.59
C ARG A 373 0.11 32.54 -32.93
N ILE A 374 -0.99 32.27 -33.62
CA ILE A 374 -2.12 31.47 -33.11
C ILE A 374 -2.14 30.13 -33.84
N LYS A 375 -2.37 29.05 -33.10
CA LYS A 375 -2.51 27.69 -33.66
C LYS A 375 -3.85 27.59 -34.39
N ASP A 376 -3.81 27.25 -35.67
CA ASP A 376 -5.00 27.02 -36.49
C ASP A 376 -5.42 25.54 -36.38
N CYS A 377 -6.60 25.30 -35.79
CA CYS A 377 -7.14 23.96 -35.56
C CYS A 377 -8.27 23.61 -36.53
N THR A 378 -8.41 24.31 -37.66
CA THR A 378 -9.47 24.09 -38.67
C THR A 378 -9.43 22.73 -39.37
N HIS A 379 -8.41 21.89 -39.13
CA HIS A 379 -8.29 20.54 -39.69
C HIS A 379 -8.33 19.42 -38.62
N CYS A 380 -8.90 19.70 -37.45
CA CYS A 380 -9.10 18.69 -36.41
C CYS A 380 -10.15 17.66 -36.86
N THR A 381 -9.75 16.40 -37.04
CA THR A 381 -10.60 15.28 -37.50
C THR A 381 -11.48 14.67 -36.41
N TYR A 382 -11.75 15.39 -35.31
CA TYR A 382 -12.66 14.92 -34.26
C TYR A 382 -14.13 15.24 -34.62
N PRO A 383 -15.08 14.31 -34.41
CA PRO A 383 -16.46 14.51 -34.82
C PRO A 383 -17.13 15.54 -33.92
N HIS A 384 -17.29 16.76 -34.42
CA HIS A 384 -18.21 17.75 -33.90
C HIS A 384 -19.19 18.08 -35.02
N GLU A 385 -20.50 17.93 -34.75
CA GLU A 385 -21.51 18.38 -35.71
C GLU A 385 -21.34 19.88 -35.96
N ALA A 386 -21.32 20.27 -37.24
CA ALA A 386 -21.07 21.65 -37.67
C ALA A 386 -22.02 22.68 -37.04
N SER A 387 -23.22 22.24 -36.65
CA SER A 387 -24.24 23.04 -35.95
C SER A 387 -23.75 23.61 -34.61
N HIS A 388 -22.80 22.95 -33.93
CA HIS A 388 -22.26 23.44 -32.65
C HIS A 388 -21.20 24.52 -32.83
N TYR A 389 -20.47 24.54 -33.95
CA TYR A 389 -19.47 25.57 -34.20
C TYR A 389 -20.12 26.93 -34.44
N ASP A 390 -21.16 26.99 -35.27
CA ASP A 390 -21.86 28.25 -35.57
C ASP A 390 -22.59 28.82 -34.35
N ALA A 391 -23.15 27.96 -33.49
CA ALA A 391 -23.76 28.37 -32.23
C ALA A 391 -22.75 28.97 -31.25
N ILE A 392 -21.54 28.40 -31.17
CA ILE A 392 -20.45 28.91 -30.32
C ILE A 392 -19.90 30.22 -30.88
N MET A 393 -19.72 30.32 -32.20
CA MET A 393 -19.17 31.51 -32.85
C MET A 393 -20.13 32.70 -32.82
N ASN A 394 -21.45 32.46 -32.91
CA ASN A 394 -22.45 33.52 -32.71
C ASN A 394 -22.44 34.05 -31.27
N LYS A 395 -22.34 33.16 -30.27
CA LYS A 395 -22.27 33.56 -28.86
C LYS A 395 -20.99 34.31 -28.50
N LEU A 396 -19.87 34.02 -29.18
CA LEU A 396 -18.61 34.75 -29.02
C LEU A 396 -18.64 36.13 -29.71
N ARG A 397 -19.36 36.27 -30.83
CA ARG A 397 -19.56 37.57 -31.48
C ARG A 397 -20.46 38.50 -30.68
N GLU A 398 -21.49 37.96 -30.02
CA GLU A 398 -22.40 38.72 -29.15
C GLU A 398 -21.71 39.25 -27.87
N ASN A 399 -20.64 38.60 -27.40
CA ASN A 399 -19.94 38.98 -26.17
C ASN A 399 -18.64 39.77 -26.39
N LEU A 400 -18.33 40.19 -27.63
CA LEU A 400 -17.13 40.97 -27.96
C LEU A 400 -17.43 42.40 -28.45
N SER A 401 -18.66 42.89 -28.27
CA SER A 401 -18.99 44.30 -28.38
C SER A 401 -19.39 44.84 -27.02
N TYR A 402 -18.39 45.12 -26.16
CA TYR A 402 -18.30 46.25 -25.22
C TYR A 402 -16.90 46.32 -24.64
#